data_AF-A0A1Y4RWH2-F1
#
_entry.id   AF-A0A1Y4RWH2-F1
#
_cell.length_a   1.000
_cell.length_b   1.000
_cell.length_c   1.000
_cell.angle_alpha   90.00
_cell.angle_beta   90.00
_cell.angle_gamma   90.00
#
_symmetry.space_group_name_H-M   'P 1'
#
loop_
_entity.id
_entity.type
_entity.pdbx_description
1 polymer ?
#
loop_
_entity_poly.entity_id
_entity_poly.type
_entity_poly.pdbx_seq_one_letter_code
_entity_poly.pdbx_strand_id
1 'polypeptide(L)'
;MIRVTVFKDSEQNARGVSLDGHAGYGEEGEDIVCAAVSALVLNMANSVETFTEDGFTGEAAVEGGGFSFRFTGEISPESKLLMDSLILGLQNIRDEYGEQYINIRLKEV
;
A
#
# COMPACT_ATOMS: atom_id res chain seq x y z
N MET A 1 12.85 0.87 8.11
CA MET A 1 12.53 0.03 6.93
C MET A 1 11.05 -0.27 6.89
N ILE A 2 10.40 0.16 5.81
CA ILE A 2 8.99 -0.07 5.48
C ILE A 2 8.82 -1.46 4.89
N ARG A 3 7.81 -2.19 5.34
CA ARG A 3 7.40 -3.48 4.77
C ARG A 3 6.03 -3.35 4.17
N VAL A 4 5.92 -3.64 2.88
CA VAL A 4 4.67 -3.68 2.13
C VAL A 4 4.35 -5.13 1.78
N THR A 5 3.14 -5.58 2.10
CA THR A 5 2.61 -6.86 1.59
C THR A 5 1.44 -6.59 0.69
N VAL A 6 1.51 -7.04 -0.57
CA VAL A 6 0.41 -7.02 -1.52
C VAL A 6 -0.22 -8.40 -1.54
N PHE A 7 -1.51 -8.47 -1.25
CA PHE A 7 -2.27 -9.72 -1.29
C PHE A 7 -2.88 -9.89 -2.68
N LYS A 8 -2.64 -11.05 -3.31
CA LYS A 8 -3.14 -11.37 -4.65
C LYS A 8 -4.02 -12.60 -4.64
N ASP A 9 -5.08 -12.60 -5.47
CA ASP A 9 -5.87 -13.82 -5.70
C ASP A 9 -5.18 -14.76 -6.71
N SER A 10 -5.82 -15.89 -6.98
CA SER A 10 -5.36 -16.91 -7.94
C SER A 10 -5.24 -16.40 -9.38
N GLU A 11 -5.95 -15.31 -9.72
CA GLU A 11 -5.87 -14.63 -11.00
C GLU A 11 -4.82 -13.52 -11.03
N GLN A 12 -4.00 -13.41 -9.97
CA GLN A 12 -2.95 -12.41 -9.79
C GLN A 12 -3.45 -10.96 -9.61
N ASN A 13 -4.75 -10.74 -9.39
CA ASN A 13 -5.30 -9.42 -9.09
C ASN A 13 -4.96 -9.03 -7.65
N ALA A 14 -4.57 -7.77 -7.43
CA ALA A 14 -4.33 -7.26 -6.08
C ALA A 14 -5.66 -7.10 -5.32
N ARG A 15 -5.83 -7.87 -4.24
CA ARG A 15 -7.01 -7.88 -3.36
C ARG A 15 -6.83 -7.03 -2.10
N GLY A 16 -5.61 -6.57 -1.82
CA GLY A 16 -5.34 -5.72 -0.67
C GLY A 16 -3.87 -5.41 -0.48
N VAL A 17 -3.59 -4.53 0.46
CA VAL A 17 -2.24 -4.12 0.85
C VAL A 17 -2.15 -3.98 2.36
N SER A 18 -1.03 -4.38 2.95
CA SER A 18 -0.67 -4.02 4.31
C SER A 18 0.70 -3.38 4.35
N LEU A 19 0.88 -2.49 5.32
CA LEU A 19 2.09 -1.72 5.49
C LEU A 19 2.47 -1.62 6.96
N ASP A 20 3.73 -1.89 7.25
CA ASP A 20 4.30 -1.80 8.60
C ASP A 20 5.61 -1.01 8.58
N GLY A 21 5.90 -0.31 9.67
CA GLY A 21 7.20 0.34 9.87
C GLY A 21 7.38 1.67 9.13
N HIS A 22 6.28 2.39 8.85
CA HIS A 22 6.31 3.78 8.38
C HIS A 22 6.22 4.81 9.53
N ALA A 23 6.12 4.36 10.78
CA ALA A 23 6.14 5.23 11.95
C ALA A 23 7.42 4.99 12.76
N GLY A 24 8.16 6.07 12.99
CA GLY A 24 9.45 6.10 13.67
C GLY A 24 10.38 7.09 12.98
N TYR A 25 11.20 7.81 13.75
CA TYR A 25 12.28 8.63 13.20
C TYR A 25 13.41 7.69 12.78
N GLY A 26 13.68 7.64 11.49
CA GLY A 26 14.78 6.88 10.92
C GLY A 26 16.08 7.68 10.82
N GLU A 27 17.08 7.12 10.14
CA GLU A 27 18.25 7.91 9.72
C GLU A 27 17.85 9.00 8.71
N GLU A 28 18.71 10.01 8.52
CA GLU A 28 18.44 11.12 7.59
C GLU A 28 18.03 10.59 6.20
N GLY A 29 16.84 10.97 5.72
CA GLY A 29 16.26 10.54 4.44
C GLY A 29 15.18 9.44 4.55
N GLU A 30 15.13 8.67 5.64
CA GLU A 30 14.10 7.65 5.85
C GLU A 30 12.70 8.29 6.01
N ASP A 31 12.62 9.45 6.66
CA ASP A 31 11.38 10.20 6.85
C ASP A 31 10.72 10.63 5.52
N ILE A 32 11.53 10.90 4.47
CA ILE A 32 11.04 11.29 3.14
C ILE A 32 10.37 10.08 2.45
N VAL A 33 10.99 8.90 2.55
CA VAL A 33 10.43 7.66 2.00
C VAL A 33 9.15 7.29 2.73
N CYS A 34 9.12 7.39 4.07
CA CYS A 34 7.92 7.18 4.88
C CYS A 34 6.78 8.10 4.47
N ALA A 35 7.06 9.40 4.26
CA ALA A 35 6.06 10.36 3.81
C ALA A 35 5.51 10.03 2.41
N ALA A 36 6.39 9.70 1.46
CA ALA A 36 6.00 9.34 0.09
C ALA A 36 5.11 8.09 0.07
N VAL A 37 5.49 7.05 0.82
CA VAL A 37 4.73 5.81 0.91
C VAL A 37 3.38 6.02 1.59
N SER A 38 3.35 6.79 2.68
CA SER A 38 2.10 7.13 3.39
C SER A 38 1.14 7.90 2.48
N ALA A 39 1.66 8.86 1.71
CA ALA A 39 0.86 9.65 0.78
C ALA A 39 0.22 8.76 -0.31
N LEU A 40 0.97 7.84 -0.91
CA LEU A 40 0.45 6.93 -1.93
C LEU A 40 -0.64 6.00 -1.39
N VAL A 41 -0.37 5.37 -0.23
CA VAL A 41 -1.28 4.38 0.34
C VAL A 41 -2.59 5.01 0.82
N LEU A 42 -2.51 6.14 1.52
CA LEU A 42 -3.69 6.88 1.96
C LEU A 42 -4.47 7.45 0.78
N ASN A 43 -3.78 7.98 -0.23
CA ASN A 43 -4.46 8.48 -1.42
C ASN A 43 -5.17 7.37 -2.19
N MET A 44 -4.58 6.18 -2.31
CA MET A 44 -5.24 5.03 -2.92
C MET A 44 -6.51 4.67 -2.17
N ALA A 45 -6.43 4.50 -0.84
CA ALA A 45 -7.60 4.14 -0.03
C ALA A 45 -8.73 5.18 -0.13
N ASN A 46 -8.38 6.46 -0.01
CA ASN A 46 -9.35 7.56 -0.15
C ASN A 46 -9.94 7.63 -1.57
N SER A 47 -9.15 7.30 -2.60
CA SER A 47 -9.61 7.30 -3.99
C SER A 47 -10.59 6.16 -4.24
N VAL A 48 -10.35 4.98 -3.68
CA VAL A 48 -11.32 3.87 -3.72
C VAL A 48 -12.61 4.28 -3.01
N GLU A 49 -12.52 4.83 -1.80
CA GLU A 49 -13.68 5.30 -1.04
C GLU A 49 -14.48 6.40 -1.74
N THR A 50 -13.80 7.33 -2.41
CA THR A 50 -14.44 8.52 -3.01
C THR A 50 -14.96 8.25 -4.42
N PHE A 51 -14.25 7.46 -5.23
CA PHE A 51 -14.46 7.36 -6.67
C PHE A 51 -15.00 6.00 -7.13
N THR A 52 -15.26 5.07 -6.20
CA THR A 52 -15.79 3.73 -6.52
C THR A 52 -16.90 3.32 -5.56
N GLU A 53 -17.65 2.28 -5.89
CA GLU A 53 -18.67 1.68 -5.01
C GLU A 53 -18.19 0.37 -4.36
N ASP A 54 -16.90 0.04 -4.50
CA ASP A 54 -16.37 -1.25 -4.06
C ASP A 54 -16.23 -1.32 -2.53
N GLY A 55 -16.74 -2.41 -1.95
CA GLY A 55 -16.63 -2.66 -0.53
C GLY A 55 -15.19 -2.99 -0.11
N PHE A 56 -14.74 -2.39 1.00
CA PHE A 56 -13.45 -2.68 1.60
C PHE A 56 -13.50 -2.66 3.13
N THR A 57 -12.46 -3.23 3.74
CA THR A 57 -12.10 -3.07 5.15
C THR A 57 -10.70 -2.51 5.22
N GLY A 58 -10.46 -1.58 6.13
CA GLY A 58 -9.12 -1.05 6.36
C GLY A 58 -8.95 -0.53 7.78
N GLU A 59 -7.71 -0.49 8.23
CA GLU A 59 -7.31 0.01 9.53
C GLU A 59 -6.01 0.82 9.37
N ALA A 60 -5.94 1.97 10.04
CA ALA A 60 -4.72 2.76 10.17
C ALA A 60 -4.41 2.89 11.67
N ALA A 61 -3.34 2.21 12.10
CA ALA A 61 -2.87 2.27 13.47
C ALA A 61 -1.84 3.39 13.62
N VAL A 62 -2.14 4.36 14.49
CA VAL A 62 -1.25 5.49 14.81
C VAL A 62 0.01 5.02 15.54
N GLU A 63 -0.11 4.00 16.39
CA GLU A 63 1.03 3.37 17.07
C GLU A 63 1.66 2.28 16.19
N GLY A 64 2.96 2.41 15.89
CA GLY A 64 3.73 1.44 15.12
C GLY A 64 3.64 1.58 13.59
N GLY A 65 2.78 2.47 13.08
CA GLY A 65 2.67 2.73 11.64
C GLY A 65 2.17 1.50 10.91
N GLY A 66 1.02 0.98 11.37
CA GLY A 66 0.30 -0.09 10.70
C GLY A 66 -0.74 0.50 9.76
N PHE A 67 -0.80 0.02 8.53
CA PHE A 67 -1.90 0.28 7.61
C PHE A 67 -2.34 -1.04 6.99
N SER A 68 -3.65 -1.24 6.86
CA SER A 68 -4.21 -2.35 6.10
C SER A 68 -5.41 -1.91 5.29
N PHE A 69 -5.54 -2.51 4.11
CA PHE A 69 -6.67 -2.32 3.21
C PHE A 69 -6.95 -3.63 2.47
N ARG A 70 -8.21 -4.04 2.41
CA ARG A 70 -8.64 -5.25 1.71
C ARG A 70 -10.04 -5.11 1.14
N PHE A 71 -10.23 -5.48 -0.11
CA PHE A 71 -11.56 -5.56 -0.71
C PHE A 71 -12.38 -6.70 -0.09
N THR A 72 -13.68 -6.48 0.10
CA THR A 72 -14.60 -7.47 0.69
C THR A 72 -15.44 -8.25 -0.33
N GLY A 73 -15.40 -7.84 -1.60
CA GLY A 73 -16.17 -8.44 -2.68
C GLY A 73 -15.46 -8.41 -4.02
N GLU A 74 -16.24 -8.33 -5.10
CA GLU A 74 -15.72 -8.11 -6.45
C GLU A 74 -15.03 -6.74 -6.55
N ILE A 75 -14.03 -6.65 -7.42
CA ILE A 75 -13.25 -5.43 -7.62
C ILE A 75 -13.54 -4.89 -9.02
N SER A 76 -14.03 -3.65 -9.06
CA SER A 76 -14.26 -2.91 -10.30
C SER A 76 -12.95 -2.66 -11.07
N PRO A 77 -13.00 -2.46 -12.40
CA PRO A 77 -11.83 -2.05 -13.18
C PRO A 77 -11.16 -0.77 -12.64
N GLU A 78 -11.95 0.17 -12.11
CA GLU A 78 -11.49 1.44 -11.53
C GLU A 78 -10.63 1.18 -10.28
N SER A 79 -11.12 0.36 -9.34
CA SER A 79 -10.35 -0.04 -8.15
C SER A 79 -9.10 -0.83 -8.49
N LYS A 80 -9.17 -1.71 -9.50
CA LYS A 80 -7.98 -2.44 -10.00
C LYS A 80 -6.92 -1.46 -10.50
N LEU A 81 -7.30 -0.46 -11.30
CA LEU A 81 -6.39 0.56 -11.78
C LEU A 81 -5.76 1.37 -10.63
N LEU A 82 -6.54 1.73 -9.61
CA LEU A 82 -6.03 2.45 -8.44
C LEU A 82 -5.00 1.60 -7.65
N MET A 83 -5.27 0.30 -7.50
CA MET A 83 -4.33 -0.64 -6.88
C MET A 83 -3.05 -0.82 -7.71
N ASP A 84 -3.18 -0.98 -9.02
CA ASP A 84 -2.04 -1.11 -9.92
C ASP A 84 -1.17 0.16 -9.91
N SER A 85 -1.83 1.34 -9.86
CA SER A 85 -1.17 2.64 -9.72
C SER A 85 -0.40 2.75 -8.40
N LEU A 86 -0.98 2.31 -7.29
CA LEU A 86 -0.29 2.24 -6.00
C LEU A 86 0.94 1.32 -6.07
N ILE A 87 0.78 0.10 -6.60
CA ILE A 87 1.87 -0.87 -6.69
C ILE A 87 3.02 -0.33 -7.55
N LEU A 88 2.71 0.30 -8.68
CA LEU A 88 3.68 0.98 -9.53
C LEU A 88 4.42 2.08 -8.76
N GLY A 89 3.71 2.94 -8.03
CA GLY A 89 4.31 4.01 -7.24
C GLY A 89 5.26 3.49 -6.16
N LEU A 90 4.87 2.43 -5.45
CA LEU A 90 5.71 1.80 -4.43
C LEU A 90 6.95 1.14 -5.03
N GLN A 91 6.80 0.48 -6.19
CA GLN A 91 7.94 -0.09 -6.93
C GLN A 91 8.92 0.98 -7.36
N ASN A 92 8.43 2.11 -7.90
CA ASN A 92 9.30 3.23 -8.28
C ASN A 92 10.07 3.80 -7.08
N ILE A 93 9.44 3.93 -5.92
CA ILE A 93 10.13 4.36 -4.68
C ILE A 93 11.21 3.34 -4.30
N ARG A 94 10.91 2.04 -4.35
CA ARG A 94 11.91 1.01 -4.07
C ARG A 94 13.08 1.06 -5.03
N ASP A 95 12.81 1.24 -6.32
CA ASP A 95 13.83 1.20 -7.36
C ASP A 95 14.74 2.45 -7.30
N GLU A 96 14.21 3.60 -6.87
CA GLU A 96 14.97 4.85 -6.69
C GLU A 96 15.80 4.86 -5.38
N TYR A 97 15.21 4.45 -4.25
CA TYR A 97 15.85 4.59 -2.93
C TYR A 97 16.54 3.30 -2.42
N GLY A 98 16.12 2.14 -2.93
CA GLY A 98 16.68 0.83 -2.61
C GLY A 98 15.92 0.03 -1.55
N GLU A 99 16.14 -1.29 -1.55
CA GLU A 99 15.44 -2.27 -0.69
C GLU A 99 15.71 -2.11 0.81
N GLN A 100 16.77 -1.39 1.17
CA GLN A 100 17.10 -1.05 2.56
C GLN A 100 16.03 -0.17 3.23
N TYR A 101 15.28 0.61 2.44
CA TYR A 101 14.22 1.49 2.95
C TYR A 101 12.84 0.87 2.82
N ILE A 102 12.54 0.21 1.69
CA ILE A 102 11.23 -0.37 1.41
C ILE A 102 11.36 -1.79 0.84
N ASN A 103 10.68 -2.75 1.47
CA ASN A 103 10.60 -4.12 0.98
C ASN A 103 9.15 -4.46 0.59
N ILE A 104 8.95 -4.86 -0.67
CA ILE A 104 7.63 -5.20 -1.21
C ILE A 104 7.54 -6.72 -1.40
N ARG A 105 6.53 -7.34 -0.79
CA ARG A 105 6.28 -8.78 -0.87
C ARG A 105 4.92 -9.03 -1.50
N LEU A 106 4.84 -10.07 -2.32
CA LEU A 106 3.59 -10.57 -2.87
C LEU A 106 3.17 -11.81 -2.07
N LYS A 107 1.89 -11.88 -1.68
CA LYS A 107 1.33 -13.03 -0.98
C LYS A 107 0.04 -13.48 -1.66
N GLU A 108 -0.03 -14.73 -2.06
CA GLU A 108 -1.25 -15.35 -2.58
C GLU A 108 -2.24 -15.62 -1.44
N VAL A 109 -3.53 -15.33 -1.67
CA VAL A 109 -4.62 -15.44 -0.67
C VAL A 109 -5.92 -15.99 -1.25
#